data_AF-A0A8J6QYG8-F1
#
_entry.id   AF-A0A8J6QYG8-F1
#
_cell.length_a   1.000
_cell.length_b   1.000
_cell.length_c   1.000
_cell.angle_alpha   90.00
_cell.angle_beta   90.00
_cell.angle_gamma   90.00
#
_symmetry.space_group_name_H-M   'P 1'
#
loop_
_entity.id
_entity.type
_entity.pdbx_description
1 polymer ?
#
loop_
_entity_poly.entity_id
_entity_poly.type
_entity_poly.pdbx_seq_one_letter_code
_entity_poly.pdbx_strand_id
1 'polypeptide(L)' 'MCFKSQATQAQVYDLEKILCHEMPHFWHVCNRGVNPELGKIAGTTGEILQSNPLALAQLLIAYHMLVAAQGY' A
#
# COMPACT_ATOMS: atom_id res chain seq x y z
N MET A 1 15.26 0.62 2.91
CA MET A 1 14.20 0.66 3.93
C MET A 1 13.67 -0.76 4.09
N CYS A 2 13.97 -1.47 5.18
CA CYS A 2 13.46 -2.83 5.41
C CYS A 2 12.29 -2.75 6.37
N PHE A 3 11.07 -3.06 5.90
CA PHE A 3 9.90 -3.19 6.75
C PHE A 3 10.03 -4.47 7.58
N LYS A 4 9.78 -4.40 8.89
CA LYS A 4 9.77 -5.58 9.76
C LYS A 4 8.75 -6.61 9.22
N SER A 5 9.07 -7.90 9.29
CA SER A 5 8.17 -8.97 8.82
C SER A 5 6.89 -9.11 9.66
N GLN A 6 6.75 -8.34 10.75
CA GLN A 6 5.57 -8.31 11.63
C GLN A 6 4.57 -7.20 11.26
N ALA A 7 4.53 -6.75 10.00
CA ALA A 7 3.47 -5.84 9.58
C ALA A 7 2.11 -6.55 9.65
N THR A 8 1.18 -5.95 10.39
CA THR A 8 -0.17 -6.50 10.57
C THR A 8 -1.14 -5.93 9.54
N GLN A 9 -2.22 -6.66 9.28
CA GLN A 9 -3.31 -6.17 8.44
C GLN A 9 -3.91 -4.87 8.97
N ALA A 10 -3.99 -4.71 10.29
CA ALA A 10 -4.50 -3.50 10.93
C ALA A 10 -3.67 -2.26 10.55
N GLN A 11 -2.34 -2.37 10.58
CA GLN A 11 -1.45 -1.28 10.17
C GLN A 11 -1.64 -0.90 8.70
N VAL A 12 -1.87 -1.88 7.81
CA VAL A 12 -2.19 -1.60 6.40
C VAL A 12 -3.48 -0.80 6.33
N TYR A 13 -4.53 -1.27 7.00
CA TYR A 13 -5.86 -0.64 6.96
C TYR A 13 -5.90 0.77 7.55
N ASP A 14 -5.16 1.03 8.63
CA ASP A 14 -5.07 2.36 9.22
C ASP A 14 -4.37 3.34 8.27
N LEU A 15 -3.31 2.89 7.59
CA LEU A 15 -2.62 3.70 6.60
C LEU A 15 -3.50 3.95 5.36
N GLU A 16 -4.22 2.94 4.89
CA GLU A 16 -5.19 3.09 3.78
C GLU A 16 -6.22 4.17 4.10
N LYS A 17 -6.78 4.17 5.31
CA LYS A 17 -7.73 5.21 5.75
C LYS A 17 -7.15 6.61 5.66
N ILE A 18 -5.92 6.81 6.15
CA ILE A 18 -5.26 8.12 6.11
C ILE A 18 -5.01 8.56 4.66
N LEU A 19 -4.39 7.70 3.85
CA LEU A 19 -4.10 7.98 2.44
C LEU A 19 -5.36 8.31 1.64
N CYS A 20 -6.38 7.46 1.78
CA CYS A 20 -7.63 7.62 1.05
C CYS A 20 -8.44 8.83 1.53
N HIS A 21 -8.30 9.23 2.80
CA HIS A 21 -8.90 10.45 3.34
C HIS A 21 -8.20 11.71 2.84
N GLU A 22 -6.87 11.74 2.89
CA GLU A 22 -6.09 12.91 2.47
C GLU A 22 -6.08 13.09 0.95
N MET A 23 -6.23 12.01 0.18
CA MET A 23 -6.19 12.04 -1.27
C MET A 23 -7.37 11.28 -1.89
N PRO A 24 -8.60 11.84 -1.86
CA PRO A 24 -9.81 11.16 -2.32
C PRO A 24 -9.76 10.71 -3.79
N HIS A 25 -9.05 11.47 -4.63
CA HIS A 25 -8.88 11.15 -6.06
C HIS A 25 -8.06 9.86 -6.29
N PHE A 26 -7.28 9.43 -5.29
CA PHE A 26 -6.43 8.22 -5.32
C PHE A 26 -7.08 6.99 -4.68
N TRP A 27 -8.39 7.06 -4.39
CA TRP A 27 -9.17 5.95 -3.82
C TRP A 27 -8.95 4.61 -4.53
N HIS A 28 -8.86 4.63 -5.86
CA HIS A 28 -8.68 3.43 -6.70
C HIS A 28 -7.32 2.75 -6.50
N VAL A 29 -6.31 3.46 -5.97
CA VAL A 29 -4.97 2.93 -5.68
C VAL A 29 -4.85 2.51 -4.21
N CYS A 30 -5.35 3.33 -3.29
CA CYS A 30 -5.18 3.13 -1.86
C CYS A 30 -6.16 2.11 -1.25
N ASN A 31 -7.29 1.82 -1.89
CA ASN A 31 -8.27 0.86 -1.36
C ASN A 31 -7.98 -0.57 -1.83
N ARG A 32 -7.59 -1.47 -0.91
CA ARG A 32 -7.39 -2.90 -1.18
C ARG A 32 -8.61 -3.66 -1.69
N GLY A 33 -9.81 -3.23 -1.33
CA GLY A 33 -11.07 -3.81 -1.84
C GLY A 33 -11.31 -3.48 -3.31
N VAL A 34 -10.70 -2.41 -3.82
CA VAL A 34 -10.78 -1.98 -5.22
C VAL A 34 -9.53 -2.39 -6.00
N ASN A 35 -8.37 -2.44 -5.35
CA ASN A 35 -7.10 -2.87 -5.91
C ASN A 35 -6.63 -4.19 -5.29
N PRO A 36 -7.06 -5.35 -5.83
CA PRO A 36 -6.68 -6.65 -5.30
C PRO A 36 -5.19 -6.96 -5.50
N GLU A 37 -4.47 -6.19 -6.33
CA GLU A 37 -3.04 -6.42 -6.60
C GLU A 37 -2.12 -5.82 -5.54
N LEU A 38 -2.65 -5.01 -4.61
CA LEU A 38 -1.85 -4.37 -3.59
C LEU A 38 -1.25 -5.36 -2.59
N GLY A 39 0.07 -5.38 -2.52
CA GLY A 39 0.84 -6.32 -1.71
C GLY A 39 1.03 -7.71 -2.31
N LYS A 40 0.52 -7.97 -3.52
CA LYS A 40 0.74 -9.26 -4.19
C LYS A 40 2.12 -9.33 -4.82
N ILE A 41 2.75 -10.49 -4.71
CA ILE A 41 3.97 -10.84 -5.44
C ILE A 41 3.82 -12.23 -6.04
N ALA A 42 4.30 -12.41 -7.26
CA ALA A 42 4.49 -13.72 -7.84
C ALA A 42 5.84 -14.27 -7.37
N GLY A 43 5.83 -15.43 -6.74
CA GLY A 43 7.02 -16.19 -6.40
C GLY A 43 7.67 -16.79 -7.64
N THR A 44 8.91 -17.23 -7.50
CA THR A 44 9.66 -17.84 -8.61
C THR A 44 9.10 -19.19 -9.04
N THR A 45 8.24 -19.80 -8.21
CA THR A 45 7.50 -21.02 -8.55
C THR A 45 6.08 -20.75 -9.07
N GLY A 46 5.70 -19.49 -9.29
CA GLY A 46 4.42 -19.08 -9.87
C GLY A 46 3.27 -18.95 -8.86
N GLU A 47 3.54 -19.13 -7.57
CA GLU A 47 2.61 -18.88 -6.48
C GLU A 47 2.39 -17.38 -6.27
N ILE A 48 1.16 -16.98 -5.98
CA ILE A 48 0.85 -15.59 -5.63
C ILE A 48 0.82 -15.48 -4.10
N LEU A 49 1.70 -14.66 -3.55
CA LEU A 49 1.78 -14.38 -2.12
C LEU A 49 1.24 -12.99 -1.83
N GLN A 50 0.47 -12.87 -0.74
CA GLN A 50 -0.02 -11.59 -0.24
C GLN A 50 0.85 -11.13 0.93
N SER A 51 1.54 -10.01 0.75
CA SER A 51 2.49 -9.46 1.72
C SER A 51 2.02 -8.12 2.28
N ASN A 52 1.71 -8.10 3.57
CA ASN A 52 1.34 -6.88 4.28
C ASN A 52 2.49 -5.86 4.41
N PRO A 53 3.74 -6.28 4.71
CA PRO A 53 4.87 -5.34 4.67
C PRO A 53 5.04 -4.68 3.30
N LEU A 54 4.80 -5.43 2.21
CA LEU A 54 4.87 -4.86 0.86
C LEU A 54 3.74 -3.89 0.58
N ALA A 55 2.50 -4.23 0.92
CA ALA A 55 1.37 -3.31 0.76
C ALA A 55 1.60 -1.99 1.50
N LEU A 56 2.12 -2.05 2.73
CA LEU A 56 2.53 -0.84 3.47
C LEU A 56 3.58 -0.03 2.74
N ALA A 57 4.63 -0.67 2.24
CA ALA A 57 5.68 0.02 1.50
C ALA A 57 5.12 0.71 0.24
N GLN A 58 4.29 0.00 -0.52
CA GLN A 58 3.66 0.51 -1.74
C GLN A 58 2.78 1.73 -1.43
N LEU A 59 1.96 1.66 -0.37
CA LEU A 59 1.11 2.77 0.07
C LEU A 59 1.94 3.98 0.53
N LEU A 60 2.97 3.77 1.34
CA LEU A 60 3.84 4.86 1.83
C LEU A 60 4.60 5.54 0.68
N ILE A 61 5.12 4.75 -0.26
CA ILE A 61 5.81 5.29 -1.43
C ILE A 61 4.84 6.11 -2.27
N ALA A 62 3.64 5.57 -2.56
CA ALA A 62 2.62 6.28 -3.31
C ALA A 62 2.25 7.60 -2.61
N TYR A 63 2.00 7.58 -1.31
CA TYR A 63 1.73 8.78 -0.52
C TYR A 63 2.82 9.83 -0.69
N HIS A 64 4.09 9.47 -0.44
CA HIS A 64 5.19 10.42 -0.52
C HIS A 64 5.42 10.95 -1.93
N MET A 65 5.26 10.12 -2.97
CA MET A 65 5.32 10.60 -4.35
C MET A 65 4.21 11.60 -4.67
N LEU A 66 3.00 11.37 -4.15
CA LEU A 66 1.86 12.25 -4.38
C LEU A 66 1.97 13.57 -3.62
N VAL A 67 2.42 13.53 -2.36
CA VAL A 67 2.73 14.76 -1.60
C VAL A 67 3.80 15.56 -2.33
N ALA A 68 4.89 14.90 -2.75
CA ALA A 68 5.98 15.57 -3.48
C ALA A 68 5.52 16.16 -4.82
N ALA A 69 4.67 15.44 -5.56
CA ALA A 69 4.11 15.92 -6.84
C ALA A 69 3.14 17.09 -6.66
N GLN A 70 2.44 17.17 -5.53
CA GLN A 70 1.55 18.29 -5.19
C GLN A 70 2.32 19.53 -4.70
N GLY A 71 3.65 19.43 -4.51
CA GLY A 71 4.53 20.57 -4.29
C GLY A 71 4.42 21.22 -2.91
N TYR A 72 3.98 20.49 -1.88
CA TYR A 72 3.97 20.96 -0.49
C TYR A 72 5.30 20.71 0.23
#